data_AF-A0A814W4Y3-F1
#
_entry.id   AF-A0A814W4Y3-F1
#
_cell.length_a   1.000
_cell.length_b   1.000
_cell.length_c   1.000
_cell.angle_alpha   90.00
_cell.angle_beta   90.00
_cell.angle_gamma   90.00
#
_symmetry.space_group_name_H-M   'P 1'
#
loop_
_entity.id
_entity.type
_entity.pdbx_description
1 polymer ?
#
loop_
_entity_poly.entity_id
_entity_poly.type
_entity_poly.pdbx_seq_one_letter_code
_entity_poly.pdbx_strand_id
1 'polypeptide(L)'
;MFNRNPMGKYHIQVCTTTPCWLCNSDGILKAIENKLNIHVGQTTSDGLFTLSEAECLGACVNAPMLSINDDYYEDLTEQDINEILDDIKKGGKPKAGPRSKRYAAEPLNGLTSLTEPPKGPGFRLRKELQ
;
A
#
# COMPACT_ATOMS: atom_id res chain seq x y z
N MET A 1 -14.16 -6.14 -0.31
CA MET A 1 -14.03 -7.52 0.25
C MET A 1 -15.21 -8.41 -0.13
N PHE A 2 -16.46 -8.08 0.21
CA PHE A 2 -17.66 -8.66 -0.44
C PHE A 2 -18.37 -7.57 -1.23
N ASN A 3 -18.04 -7.45 -2.50
CA ASN A 3 -18.57 -6.38 -3.34
C ASN A 3 -19.98 -6.78 -3.82
N ARG A 4 -21.01 -6.04 -3.39
CA ARG A 4 -22.42 -6.30 -3.76
C ARG A 4 -22.85 -5.59 -5.04
N ASN A 5 -22.05 -4.62 -5.48
CA ASN A 5 -22.23 -3.91 -6.73
C ASN A 5 -21.12 -4.33 -7.70
N PRO A 6 -21.35 -4.22 -9.02
CA PRO A 6 -20.28 -4.35 -10.00
C PRO A 6 -19.16 -3.36 -9.72
N MET A 7 -17.93 -3.86 -9.68
CA MET A 7 -16.72 -3.05 -9.49
C MET A 7 -15.89 -3.10 -10.76
N GLY A 8 -15.03 -2.09 -10.92
CA GLY A 8 -13.97 -2.14 -11.90
C GLY A 8 -12.98 -3.27 -11.64
N LYS A 9 -12.20 -3.62 -12.64
CA LYS A 9 -11.20 -4.70 -12.56
C LYS A 9 -10.18 -4.50 -11.41
N TYR A 10 -9.87 -3.25 -11.09
CA TYR A 10 -8.93 -2.83 -10.06
C TYR A 10 -9.66 -2.00 -9.01
N HIS A 11 -9.84 -2.56 -7.82
CA HIS A 11 -10.43 -1.88 -6.68
C HIS A 11 -9.33 -1.18 -5.89
N ILE A 12 -9.26 0.15 -6.04
CA ILE A 12 -8.34 1.02 -5.31
C ILE A 12 -8.97 1.38 -3.97
N GLN A 13 -8.29 1.04 -2.87
CA GLN A 13 -8.69 1.30 -1.50
C GLN A 13 -7.63 2.18 -0.84
N VAL A 14 -7.92 3.47 -0.65
CA VAL A 14 -6.98 4.43 -0.06
C VAL A 14 -7.23 4.52 1.44
N CYS A 15 -6.19 4.31 2.25
CA CYS A 15 -6.29 4.48 3.70
C CYS A 15 -6.23 5.98 4.05
N THR A 16 -7.27 6.49 4.71
CA THR A 16 -7.37 7.90 5.15
C THR A 16 -7.46 8.05 6.67
N THR A 17 -7.26 6.96 7.42
CA THR A 17 -7.20 7.03 8.89
C THR A 17 -6.02 7.86 9.38
N THR A 18 -6.07 8.27 10.64
CA THR A 18 -5.17 9.28 11.23
C THR A 18 -3.68 9.10 10.90
N PRO A 19 -3.05 7.91 10.98
CA PRO A 19 -1.64 7.77 10.63
C PRO A 19 -1.34 8.08 9.16
N CYS A 20 -2.20 7.65 8.23
CA CYS A 20 -2.05 7.95 6.81
C CYS A 20 -2.40 9.42 6.50
N TRP A 21 -3.40 9.96 7.17
CA TRP A 21 -3.78 11.37 7.06
C TRP A 21 -2.64 12.31 7.48
N LEU A 22 -1.97 12.02 8.61
CA LEU A 22 -0.79 12.76 9.07
C LEU A 22 0.38 12.71 8.05
N CYS A 23 0.46 11.64 7.26
CA CYS A 23 1.42 11.47 6.18
C CYS A 23 0.88 11.91 4.81
N ASN A 24 -0.16 12.77 4.78
CA ASN A 24 -0.74 13.38 3.58
C ASN A 24 -1.44 12.40 2.62
N SER A 25 -2.21 11.43 3.13
CA SER A 25 -3.08 10.58 2.30
C SER A 25 -4.14 11.35 1.50
N ASP A 26 -4.54 12.55 1.94
CA ASP A 26 -5.46 13.42 1.19
C ASP A 26 -4.86 13.85 -0.16
N GLY A 27 -3.54 14.11 -0.20
CA GLY A 27 -2.83 14.39 -1.45
C GLY A 27 -2.84 13.18 -2.39
N ILE A 28 -2.67 11.99 -1.84
CA ILE A 28 -2.76 10.72 -2.59
C ILE A 28 -4.15 10.51 -3.17
N LEU A 29 -5.20 10.72 -2.37
CA LEU A 29 -6.59 10.58 -2.82
C LEU A 29 -6.90 11.55 -3.96
N LYS A 30 -6.55 12.83 -3.80
CA LYS A 30 -6.72 13.87 -4.83
C LYS A 30 -5.93 13.56 -6.10
N ALA A 31 -4.71 13.03 -5.98
CA ALA A 31 -3.92 12.63 -7.14
C ALA A 31 -4.63 11.53 -7.96
N ILE A 32 -5.26 10.55 -7.29
CA ILE A 32 -6.03 9.50 -7.95
C ILE A 32 -7.30 10.07 -8.60
N GLU A 33 -8.07 10.89 -7.87
CA GLU A 33 -9.28 11.53 -8.40
C GLU A 33 -8.97 12.36 -9.66
N ASN A 34 -7.91 13.17 -9.62
CA ASN A 34 -7.48 13.99 -10.75
C ASN A 34 -7.01 13.15 -11.94
N LYS A 35 -6.26 12.07 -11.70
CA LYS A 35 -5.71 11.20 -12.76
C LYS A 35 -6.79 10.35 -13.44
N LEU A 36 -7.79 9.90 -12.69
CA LEU A 36 -8.85 9.03 -13.19
C LEU A 36 -10.14 9.77 -13.53
N ASN A 37 -10.25 11.05 -13.16
CA ASN A 37 -11.43 11.90 -13.33
C ASN A 37 -12.70 11.26 -12.75
N ILE A 38 -12.58 10.74 -11.52
CA ILE A 38 -13.66 10.14 -10.74
C ILE A 38 -13.56 10.60 -9.28
N HIS A 39 -14.64 10.44 -8.53
CA HIS A 39 -14.67 10.65 -7.09
C HIS A 39 -14.69 9.34 -6.30
N VAL A 40 -14.45 9.43 -5.00
CA VAL A 40 -14.64 8.29 -4.07
C VAL A 40 -16.01 7.63 -4.26
N GLY A 41 -16.02 6.30 -4.37
CA GLY A 41 -17.21 5.49 -4.59
C GLY A 41 -17.58 5.30 -6.07
N GLN A 42 -16.90 5.97 -6.99
CA GLN A 42 -17.17 5.85 -8.42
C GLN A 42 -16.23 4.86 -9.12
N THR A 43 -16.67 4.41 -10.29
CA THR A 43 -15.90 3.54 -11.19
C THR A 43 -15.65 4.30 -12.50
N THR A 44 -14.46 4.14 -13.07
CA THR A 44 -14.11 4.75 -14.36
C THR A 44 -15.02 4.22 -15.48
N SER A 45 -15.24 5.03 -16.52
CA SER A 45 -16.15 4.69 -17.63
C SER A 45 -15.70 3.47 -18.46
N ASP A 46 -14.40 3.17 -18.45
CA ASP A 46 -13.81 1.98 -19.05
C ASP A 46 -13.96 0.71 -18.19
N GLY A 47 -14.53 0.83 -16.98
CA GLY A 47 -14.72 -0.28 -16.05
C GLY A 47 -13.41 -0.82 -15.46
N LEU A 48 -12.29 -0.09 -15.57
CA LEU A 48 -11.00 -0.57 -15.08
C LEU A 48 -10.80 -0.30 -13.59
N PHE A 49 -11.13 0.88 -13.08
CA PHE A 49 -10.81 1.27 -11.71
C PHE A 49 -12.04 1.67 -10.92
N THR A 50 -12.15 1.20 -9.69
CA THR A 50 -13.09 1.74 -8.70
C THR A 50 -12.31 2.34 -7.54
N LEU A 51 -12.60 3.59 -7.21
CA LEU A 51 -11.97 4.28 -6.08
C LEU A 51 -12.83 4.13 -4.83
N SER A 52 -12.22 3.70 -3.73
CA SER A 52 -12.85 3.67 -2.41
C SER A 52 -11.90 4.24 -1.38
N GLU A 53 -12.47 4.97 -0.44
CA GLU A 53 -11.83 5.29 0.82
C GLU A 53 -11.99 4.07 1.74
N ALA A 54 -10.89 3.73 2.41
CA ALA A 54 -10.85 2.62 3.35
C ALA A 54 -10.31 3.10 4.70
N GLU A 55 -10.72 2.38 5.73
CA GLU A 55 -10.17 2.52 7.07
C GLU A 55 -8.73 1.96 7.14
N CYS A 56 -8.22 1.78 8.36
CA CYS A 56 -6.86 1.28 8.57
C CYS A 56 -6.63 -0.07 7.87
N LEU A 57 -5.64 -0.10 6.97
CA LEU A 57 -5.21 -1.30 6.24
C LEU A 57 -4.00 -1.99 6.90
N GLY A 58 -3.54 -1.52 8.06
CA GLY A 58 -2.50 -2.18 8.86
C GLY A 58 -1.05 -1.94 8.44
N ALA A 59 -0.80 -1.00 7.52
CA ALA A 59 0.54 -0.65 7.04
C ALA A 59 1.00 0.75 7.54
N CYS A 60 0.70 1.07 8.80
CA CYS A 60 0.85 2.43 9.34
C CYS A 60 2.28 2.98 9.30
N VAL A 61 3.28 2.13 9.51
CA VAL A 61 4.69 2.55 9.42
C VAL A 61 5.12 2.88 7.99
N ASN A 62 4.33 2.44 7.00
CA ASN A 62 4.51 2.65 5.56
C ASN A 62 3.51 3.65 4.96
N ALA A 63 2.97 4.53 5.80
CA ALA A 63 2.08 5.60 5.35
C ALA A 63 2.82 6.64 4.46
N PRO A 64 2.12 7.27 3.50
CA PRO A 64 0.75 6.98 3.08
C PRO A 64 0.72 5.76 2.13
N MET A 65 -0.38 5.01 2.17
CA MET A 65 -0.50 3.75 1.42
C MET A 65 -1.92 3.52 0.90
N LEU A 66 -2.02 2.68 -0.13
CA LEU A 66 -3.28 2.18 -0.66
C LEU A 66 -3.17 0.68 -1.00
N SER A 67 -4.31 0.03 -1.13
CA SER A 67 -4.42 -1.32 -1.68
C SER A 67 -5.06 -1.27 -3.06
N ILE A 68 -4.54 -2.06 -4.01
CA ILE A 68 -5.24 -2.35 -5.27
C ILE A 68 -5.46 -3.85 -5.32
N ASN A 69 -6.72 -4.27 -5.21
CA ASN A 69 -7.11 -5.67 -5.05
C ASN A 69 -6.41 -6.32 -3.85
N ASP A 70 -5.40 -7.15 -4.09
CA ASP A 70 -4.67 -7.92 -3.06
C ASP A 70 -3.31 -7.30 -2.70
N ASP A 71 -2.83 -6.33 -3.48
CA ASP A 71 -1.47 -5.80 -3.36
C ASP A 71 -1.46 -4.45 -2.62
N TYR A 72 -0.53 -4.30 -1.67
CA TYR A 72 -0.27 -3.04 -1.00
C TYR A 72 0.78 -2.23 -1.76
N TYR A 73 0.52 -0.94 -1.88
CA TYR A 73 1.45 0.06 -2.43
C TYR A 73 1.65 1.11 -1.35
N GLU A 74 2.88 1.28 -0.92
CA GLU A 74 3.18 1.97 0.34
C GLU A 74 4.27 3.04 0.14
N ASP A 75 4.47 3.90 1.15
CA ASP A 75 5.36 5.06 1.08
C ASP A 75 5.12 5.96 -0.13
N LEU A 76 3.85 6.21 -0.44
CA LEU A 76 3.47 6.78 -1.71
C LEU A 76 3.70 8.29 -1.77
N THR A 77 4.09 8.74 -2.95
CA THR A 77 4.00 10.14 -3.37
C THR A 77 2.95 10.30 -4.46
N GLU A 78 2.54 11.54 -4.74
CA GLU A 78 1.61 11.82 -5.85
C GLU A 78 2.18 11.36 -7.21
N GLN A 79 3.50 11.38 -7.38
CA GLN A 79 4.15 10.87 -8.58
C GLN A 79 4.01 9.35 -8.70
N ASP A 80 4.20 8.60 -7.60
CA ASP A 80 4.08 7.14 -7.60
C ASP A 80 2.70 6.68 -8.03
N ILE A 81 1.64 7.42 -7.66
CA ILE A 81 0.27 7.14 -8.10
C ILE A 81 0.15 7.17 -9.61
N ASN A 82 0.72 8.19 -10.26
CA ASN A 82 0.68 8.30 -11.71
C ASN A 82 1.38 7.11 -12.37
N GLU A 83 2.54 6.73 -11.86
CA GLU A 83 3.31 5.59 -12.38
C GLU A 83 2.57 4.26 -12.19
N ILE A 84 2.00 4.01 -11.01
CA ILE A 84 1.24 2.79 -10.70
C ILE A 84 0.02 2.69 -11.62
N LEU A 85 -0.77 3.74 -11.75
CA LEU A 85 -1.98 3.73 -12.57
C LEU A 85 -1.67 3.59 -14.06
N ASP A 86 -0.60 4.23 -14.55
CA ASP A 86 -0.18 4.11 -15.94
C ASP A 86 0.37 2.71 -16.27
N ASP A 87 1.09 2.08 -15.35
CA ASP A 87 1.56 0.70 -15.52
C ASP A 87 0.39 -0.30 -15.56
N ILE A 88 -0.57 -0.16 -14.65
CA ILE A 88 -1.78 -0.99 -14.62
C ILE A 88 -2.60 -0.82 -15.91
N LYS A 89 -2.75 0.42 -16.42
CA LYS A 89 -3.45 0.69 -17.68
C LYS A 89 -2.77 0.04 -18.89
N LYS A 90 -1.44 -0.08 -18.87
CA LYS A 90 -0.66 -0.79 -19.90
C LYS A 90 -0.74 -2.32 -19.76
N GLY A 91 -1.41 -2.82 -18.73
CA GLY A 91 -1.51 -4.25 -18.43
C GLY A 91 -0.33 -4.78 -17.60
N GLY A 92 0.54 -3.91 -17.10
CA GLY A 92 1.60 -4.24 -16.16
C GLY A 92 1.06 -4.52 -14.76
N LYS A 93 1.90 -5.14 -13.94
CA LYS A 93 1.67 -5.33 -12.51
C LYS A 93 2.78 -4.59 -11.75
N PRO A 94 2.53 -3.38 -11.24
CA PRO A 94 3.54 -2.66 -10.50
C PRO A 94 3.94 -3.42 -9.24
N LYS A 95 5.19 -3.22 -8.81
CA LYS A 95 5.75 -3.94 -7.66
C LYS A 95 5.01 -3.53 -6.38
N ALA A 96 4.43 -4.50 -5.70
CA ALA A 96 3.84 -4.32 -4.37
C ALA A 96 4.90 -4.03 -3.30
N GLY A 97 4.53 -3.20 -2.33
CA GLY A 97 5.37 -2.76 -1.21
C GLY A 97 5.70 -1.27 -1.24
N PRO A 98 6.71 -0.86 -0.44
CA PRO A 98 7.17 0.53 -0.36
C PRO A 98 7.75 1.05 -1.67
N ARG A 99 7.44 2.31 -2.00
CA ARG A 99 8.02 3.06 -3.14
C ARG A 99 9.25 3.89 -2.76
N SER A 100 9.55 3.99 -1.47
CA SER A 100 10.75 4.65 -0.97
C SER A 100 12.00 3.76 -1.07
N LYS A 101 13.10 4.15 -0.41
CA LYS A 101 14.38 3.41 -0.45
C LYS A 101 14.41 2.15 0.42
N ARG A 102 13.43 1.97 1.32
CA ARG A 102 13.35 0.78 2.17
C ARG A 102 12.63 -0.37 1.44
N TYR A 103 12.85 -1.58 1.92
CA TYR A 103 12.28 -2.80 1.38
C TYR A 103 10.92 -3.14 1.98
N ALA A 104 10.77 -3.03 3.31
CA ALA A 104 9.53 -3.33 4.01
C ALA A 104 9.29 -2.29 5.11
N ALA A 105 9.45 -2.65 6.38
CA ALA A 105 9.12 -1.81 7.54
C ALA A 105 10.36 -1.26 8.28
N GLU A 106 11.57 -1.46 7.75
CA GLU A 106 12.79 -0.97 8.38
C GLU A 106 12.90 0.57 8.34
N PRO A 107 13.74 1.16 9.20
CA PRO A 107 14.01 2.59 9.13
C PRO A 107 14.61 3.00 7.78
N LEU A 108 14.19 4.15 7.25
CA LEU A 108 14.60 4.63 5.92
C LEU A 108 16.12 4.79 5.74
N ASN A 109 16.85 5.02 6.84
CA ASN A 109 18.29 5.26 6.83
C ASN A 109 19.12 4.00 7.13
N GLY A 110 18.52 2.81 7.01
CA GLY A 110 19.17 1.52 7.23
C GLY A 110 18.77 0.83 8.54
N LEU A 111 19.25 -0.40 8.70
CA LEU A 111 18.93 -1.25 9.84
C LEU A 111 19.53 -0.67 11.14
N THR A 112 18.66 -0.25 12.06
CA THR A 112 19.03 0.17 13.43
C THR A 112 18.97 -0.98 14.43
N SER A 113 18.35 -2.10 14.04
CA SER A 113 18.22 -3.33 14.82
C SER A 113 18.26 -4.53 13.88
N LEU A 114 18.36 -5.75 14.43
CA LEU A 114 18.51 -6.99 13.65
C LEU A 114 19.71 -6.96 12.67
N THR A 115 20.80 -6.31 13.08
CA THR A 115 22.04 -6.18 12.29
C THR A 115 22.93 -7.42 12.36
N GLU A 116 22.76 -8.26 13.40
CA GLU A 116 23.44 -9.54 13.53
C GLU A 116 22.63 -10.68 12.90
N PRO A 117 23.30 -11.75 12.41
CA PRO A 117 22.60 -12.94 11.95
C PRO A 117 21.81 -13.61 13.10
N PRO A 118 20.66 -14.26 12.81
CA PRO A 118 19.88 -14.97 13.82
C PRO A 118 20.69 -16.12 14.42
N LYS A 119 20.52 -16.35 15.72
CA LYS A 119 21.32 -17.34 16.47
C LYS A 119 21.03 -18.81 16.11
N GLY A 120 19.94 -19.08 15.39
CA GLY A 120 19.56 -20.41 14.94
C GLY A 120 18.85 -21.28 16.00
N PRO A 121 18.46 -22.52 15.64
CA PRO A 121 17.75 -23.42 16.53
C PRO A 121 18.62 -23.85 17.72
N GLY A 122 18.01 -24.08 18.88
CA GLY A 122 18.70 -24.50 20.11
C GLY A 122 19.31 -23.37 20.93
N PHE A 123 19.36 -22.13 20.40
CA PHE A 123 19.82 -20.98 21.18
C PHE A 123 18.91 -20.73 22.39
N ARG A 124 19.48 -20.82 23.60
CA ARG A 124 18.75 -20.74 24.88
C ARG A 124 17.68 -21.81 25.08
N LEU A 125 17.79 -22.96 24.41
CA LEU A 125 16.95 -24.12 24.71
C LEU A 125 17.19 -24.55 26.16
N ARG A 126 16.12 -24.60 26.95
CA ARG A 126 16.17 -25.02 28.36
C ARG A 126 16.75 -26.42 28.46
N LYS A 127 17.60 -26.66 29.47
CA LYS A 127 18.30 -27.95 29.64
C LYS A 127 17.35 -29.14 29.75
N GLU A 128 16.15 -28.94 30.32
CA GLU A 128 15.16 -30.01 30.45
C GLU A 128 14.49 -30.41 29.12
N LEU A 129 14.72 -29.63 28.06
CA LEU A 129 14.17 -29.83 26.72
C LEU A 129 15.25 -30.10 25.66
N GLN A 130 16.50 -30.30 26.08
CA GLN A 130 17.64 -30.64 25.21
C GLN A 130 17.72 -32.14 24.92
#